data_AF-A0A318UFI2-F1
#
_entry.id   AF-A0A318UFI2-F1
#
_cell.length_a   1.000
_cell.length_b   1.000
_cell.length_c   1.000
_cell.angle_alpha   90.00
_cell.angle_beta   90.00
_cell.angle_gamma   90.00
#
_symmetry.space_group_name_H-M   'P 1'
#
loop_
_entity.id
_entity.type
_entity.pdbx_description
1 polymer ?
#
loop_
_entity_poly.entity_id
_entity_poly.type
_entity_poly.pdbx_seq_one_letter_code
_entity_poly.pdbx_strand_id
1 'polypeptide(L)' 'MKESEDTDIVVHPVSPEQEQALIEKLSKQLGLSEQEVRFRVKRLIDAGEIRLEYHTMGSEGAVFVQFDRAE' A
#
# COMPACT_ATOMS: atom_id res chain seq x y z
N MET A 1 -6.00 -1.87 -35.56
CA MET A 1 -5.44 -0.78 -34.75
C MET A 1 -5.66 -1.18 -33.30
N LYS A 2 -4.63 -1.15 -32.45
CA LYS A 2 -4.79 -1.49 -31.03
C LYS A 2 -5.35 -0.26 -30.33
N GLU A 3 -6.61 -0.32 -29.92
CA GLU A 3 -7.15 0.60 -28.92
C GLU A 3 -6.48 0.22 -27.60
N SER A 4 -5.49 1.00 -27.20
CA SER A 4 -5.02 1.01 -25.83
C SER A 4 -6.12 1.67 -25.01
N GLU A 5 -6.89 0.89 -24.26
CA GLU A 5 -7.79 1.44 -23.24
C GLU A 5 -6.93 2.21 -22.23
N ASP A 6 -7.16 3.52 -22.16
CA ASP A 6 -6.61 4.43 -21.17
C ASP A 6 -7.28 4.08 -19.83
N THR A 7 -6.72 3.11 -19.10
CA THR A 7 -7.19 2.79 -17.75
C THR A 7 -6.54 3.78 -16.78
N ASP A 8 -7.22 4.90 -16.55
CA ASP A 8 -6.83 5.89 -15.55
C ASP A 8 -6.66 5.22 -14.17
N ILE A 9 -5.43 5.24 -13.65
CA ILE A 9 -5.14 4.80 -12.28
C ILE A 9 -5.61 5.91 -11.32
N VAL A 10 -6.58 5.59 -10.47
CA VAL A 10 -7.05 6.52 -9.43
C VAL A 10 -6.41 6.16 -8.10
N VAL A 11 -5.81 7.16 -7.46
CA VAL A 11 -5.20 7.05 -6.13
C VAL A 11 -6.19 7.51 -5.06
N HIS A 12 -6.47 6.63 -4.11
CA HIS A 12 -7.35 6.90 -2.96
C HIS A 12 -6.57 6.81 -1.64
N PRO A 13 -7.06 7.48 -0.58
CA PRO A 13 -6.57 7.22 0.77
C PRO A 13 -6.83 5.75 1.16
N VAL A 14 -5.86 5.15 1.83
CA VAL A 14 -5.96 3.77 2.32
C VAL A 14 -6.91 3.71 3.52
N SER A 15 -7.89 2.80 3.47
CA SER A 15 -8.81 2.59 4.59
C SER A 15 -8.17 1.74 5.71
N PRO A 16 -8.68 1.81 6.96
CA PRO A 16 -8.18 0.98 8.05
C PRO A 16 -8.24 -0.53 7.78
N GLU A 17 -9.26 -0.98 7.03
CA GLU A 17 -9.43 -2.39 6.65
C GLU A 17 -8.37 -2.82 5.63
N GLN A 18 -8.06 -1.95 4.68
CA GLN A 18 -7.02 -2.16 3.67
C GLN A 18 -5.62 -2.15 4.31
N GLU A 19 -5.38 -1.25 5.26
CA GLU A 19 -4.15 -1.24 6.05
C GLU A 19 -4.02 -2.54 6.86
N GLN A 20 -5.08 -2.97 7.54
CA GLN A 20 -5.07 -4.24 8.29
C GLN A 20 -4.76 -5.44 7.39
N ALA A 21 -5.38 -5.53 6.21
CA ALA A 21 -5.10 -6.60 5.25
C ALA A 21 -3.63 -6.60 4.77
N LEU A 22 -3.03 -5.42 4.60
CA LEU A 22 -1.59 -5.27 4.32
C LEU A 22 -0.75 -5.79 5.49
N ILE A 23 -1.07 -5.40 6.73
CA ILE A 23 -0.37 -5.85 7.94
C ILE A 23 -0.42 -7.37 8.09
N GLU A 24 -1.59 -7.99 7.91
CA GLU A 24 -1.74 -9.45 7.97
C GLU A 24 -0.90 -10.16 6.90
N LYS A 25 -0.90 -9.63 5.68
CA LYS A 25 -0.10 -10.17 4.57
C LYS A 25 1.40 -10.10 4.87
N LEU A 26 1.89 -8.94 5.31
CA LEU A 26 3.29 -8.72 5.66
C LEU A 26 3.72 -9.55 6.87
N SER A 27 2.85 -9.69 7.88
CA SER A 27 3.09 -10.57 9.04
C SER A 27 3.38 -12.00 8.60
N LYS A 28 2.55 -12.55 7.71
CA LYS A 28 2.73 -13.90 7.14
C LYS A 28 4.01 -14.02 6.31
N GLN A 29 4.32 -13.03 5.48
CA GLN A 29 5.49 -13.06 4.60
C GLN A 29 6.82 -12.90 5.35
N LEU A 30 6.84 -12.09 6.41
CA LEU A 30 8.04 -11.77 7.18
C LEU A 30 8.24 -12.67 8.40
N GLY A 31 7.23 -13.47 8.77
CA GLY A 31 7.26 -14.28 9.98
C GLY A 31 7.26 -13.45 11.27
N LEU A 32 6.69 -12.25 11.23
CA LEU A 32 6.61 -11.30 12.35
C LEU A 32 5.20 -11.24 12.90
N SER A 33 5.03 -10.80 14.16
CA SER A 33 3.70 -10.51 14.69
C SER A 33 3.07 -9.31 13.98
N GLU A 34 1.74 -9.29 13.86
CA GLU A 34 1.02 -8.15 13.28
C GLU A 34 1.32 -6.83 14.01
N GLN A 35 1.51 -6.88 15.35
CA GLN A 35 1.88 -5.72 16.15
C GLN A 35 3.24 -5.15 15.74
N GLU A 36 4.24 -6.01 15.52
CA GLU A 36 5.58 -5.61 15.10
C GLU A 36 5.54 -5.01 13.69
N VAL A 37 4.81 -5.64 12.77
CA VAL A 37 4.64 -5.12 11.41
C VAL A 37 3.94 -3.77 11.43
N ARG A 38 2.85 -3.63 12.18
CA ARG A 38 2.12 -2.37 12.33
C ARG A 38 3.02 -1.27 12.88
N PHE A 39 3.82 -1.57 13.91
CA PHE A 39 4.77 -0.63 14.47
C PHE A 39 5.81 -0.17 13.43
N ARG A 40 6.39 -1.11 12.66
CA ARG A 40 7.38 -0.80 11.62
C ARG A 40 6.80 0.01 10.47
N VAL A 41 5.64 -0.39 9.94
CA VAL A 41 4.95 0.34 8.86
C VAL A 41 4.65 1.76 9.31
N LYS A 42 4.09 1.94 10.51
CA LYS A 42 3.83 3.26 11.08
C LYS A 42 5.10 4.09 11.21
N ARG A 43 6.20 3.52 11.72
CA ARG A 43 7.48 4.23 11.83
C ARG A 43 8.01 4.72 10.49
N LEU A 44 7.88 3.92 9.43
CA LEU A 44 8.34 4.30 8.09
C LEU A 44 7.48 5.42 7.50
N ILE A 45 6.17 5.41 7.75
CA ILE A 45 5.25 6.50 7.34
C ILE A 45 5.56 7.78 8.12
N ASP A 46 5.71 7.70 9.45
CA ASP A 46 6.00 8.84 10.31
C ASP A 46 7.38 9.46 10.00
N ALA A 47 8.34 8.65 9.54
CA ALA A 47 9.64 9.10 9.07
C ALA A 47 9.61 9.71 7.65
N GLY A 48 8.47 9.64 6.96
CA GLY A 48 8.33 10.09 5.57
C GLY A 48 9.10 9.22 4.56
N GLU A 49 9.47 7.99 4.94
CA GLU A 49 10.20 7.06 4.06
C GLU A 49 9.25 6.35 3.10
N ILE A 50 8.00 6.11 3.53
CA ILE A 50 6.97 5.48 2.71
C ILE A 50 5.64 6.21 2.79
N ARG A 51 4.84 6.08 1.73
CA ARG A 51 3.42 6.40 1.72
C ARG A 51 2.62 5.21 1.21
N LEU A 52 1.46 4.98 1.82
CA LEU A 52 0.53 3.95 1.36
C LEU A 52 -0.49 4.58 0.41
N GLU A 53 -0.69 3.96 -0.74
CA GLU A 53 -1.61 4.43 -1.77
C GLU A 53 -2.54 3.28 -2.19
N TYR A 54 -3.85 3.53 -2.25
CA TYR A 54 -4.78 2.56 -2.81
C TYR A 54 -5.03 2.91 -4.28
N HIS A 55 -4.61 2.04 -5.19
CA HIS A 55 -4.77 2.22 -6.63
C HIS A 55 -5.88 1.30 -7.12
N THR A 56 -6.86 1.85 -7.85
CA THR A 56 -7.97 1.09 -8.44
C THR A 56 -7.90 1.07 -9.96
N MET A 57 -8.19 -0.08 -10.56
CA MET A 57 -8.42 -0.26 -11.99
C MET A 57 -9.78 -0.97 -12.18
N GLY A 58 -10.79 -0.23 -12.67
CA GLY A 58 -12.15 -0.75 -12.76
C GLY A 58 -12.73 -1.10 -11.38
N SER A 59 -13.13 -2.36 -11.17
CA SER A 59 -13.65 -2.87 -9.89
C SER A 59 -12.59 -3.46 -8.96
N GLU A 60 -11.34 -3.55 -9.41
CA GLU A 60 -10.23 -4.10 -8.65
C GLU A 60 -9.36 -2.98 -8.09
N GLY A 61 -8.72 -3.22 -6.94
CA GLY A 61 -7.72 -2.30 -6.43
C GLY A 61 -6.78 -2.94 -5.43
N ALA A 62 -5.59 -2.36 -5.28
CA ALA A 62 -4.55 -2.85 -4.39
C ALA A 62 -3.88 -1.70 -3.63
N VAL A 63 -3.39 -2.01 -2.43
CA VAL A 63 -2.56 -1.09 -1.65
C VAL A 63 -1.11 -1.23 -2.11
N PHE A 64 -0.52 -0.11 -2.50
CA PHE A 64 0.87 0.03 -2.88
C PHE A 64 1.64 0.79 -1.81
N VAL A 65 2.92 0.46 -1.68
CA VAL A 65 3.88 1.19 -0.85
C VAL A 65 4.75 2.00 -1.79
N GLN A 66 4.60 3.32 -1.76
CA GLN A 66 5.52 4.24 -2.43
C GLN A 66 6.70 4.50 -1.50
N PHE A 67 7.91 4.40 -2.03
CA PHE A 67 9.12 4.79 -1.32
C PHE A 67 9.50 6.20 -1.75
N ASP A 68 9.37 7.15 -0.84
CA ASP A 68 9.90 8.49 -1.03
C ASP A 68 11.41 8.39 -0.78
N ARG A 69 12.18 8.08 -1.83
CA ARG A 69 13.64 8.20 -1.73
C ARG A 69 13.95 9.64 -1.39
N ALA A 70 14.53 9.87 -0.21
CA ALA A 70 15.27 11.08 0.06
C ALA A 70 16.40 11.18 -0.98
N GLU A 71 16.22 12.05 -1.98
CA GLU A 71 17.31 12.53 -2.82
C GLU A 71 18.38 13.25 -1.99
#